data_AF-A0A7W0Y4I9-F1
#
_entry.id   AF-A0A7W0Y4I9-F1
#
_cell.length_a   1.000
_cell.length_b   1.000
_cell.length_c   1.000
_cell.angle_alpha   90.00
_cell.angle_beta   90.00
_cell.angle_gamma   90.00
#
_symmetry.space_group_name_H-M   'P 1'
#
loop_
_entity.id
_entity.type
_entity.pdbx_description
1 polymer ?
#
loop_
_entity_poly.entity_id
_entity_poly.type
_entity_poly.pdbx_seq_one_letter_code
_entity_poly.pdbx_strand_id
1 'polypeptide(L)'
;PYLRTRQTADALVETTGHWVTDRVEHILLCEQQFGLFDGVPDDQLATRFPNEFGYYDSQRRFGGKFWARMPQGESRFDVAKRIHQAFGTFHRDDDEHGIRNLVIICHGVTLRAFVMMWCHLSPEWFEAEPNPNNCAVRLIENGTDRGYLFDGFPRR
;
A
#
# COMPACT_ATOMS: atom_id res chain seq x y z
N PRO A 1 7.10 -9.63 -5.52
CA PRO A 1 6.96 -8.16 -5.66
C PRO A 1 6.83 -7.76 -7.14
N TYR A 2 6.19 -6.63 -7.44
CA TYR A 2 6.11 -6.13 -8.81
C TYR A 2 7.45 -5.51 -9.25
N LEU A 3 7.75 -5.57 -10.56
CA LEU A 3 9.01 -5.05 -11.11
C LEU A 3 9.24 -3.57 -10.75
N ARG A 4 8.18 -2.76 -10.74
CA ARG A 4 8.25 -1.32 -10.41
C ARG A 4 8.84 -1.04 -9.03
N THR A 5 8.54 -1.86 -8.01
CA THR A 5 9.12 -1.66 -6.67
C THR A 5 10.54 -2.18 -6.59
N ARG A 6 10.87 -3.25 -7.33
CA ARG A 6 12.26 -3.72 -7.46
C ARG A 6 13.16 -2.65 -8.08
N GLN A 7 12.72 -2.04 -9.18
CA GLN A 7 13.46 -0.96 -9.84
C GLN A 7 13.68 0.26 -8.94
N THR A 8 12.66 0.67 -8.17
CA THR A 8 12.84 1.73 -7.16
C THR A 8 13.83 1.32 -6.06
N ALA A 9 13.79 0.07 -5.60
CA ALA A 9 14.74 -0.45 -4.63
C ALA A 9 16.18 -0.48 -5.17
N ASP A 10 16.35 -0.90 -6.43
CA ASP A 10 17.65 -0.96 -7.09
C ASP A 10 18.28 0.45 -7.16
N ALA A 11 17.52 1.45 -7.60
CA ALA A 11 17.98 2.84 -7.67
C ALA A 11 18.33 3.42 -6.27
N LEU A 12 17.58 3.06 -5.24
CA LEU A 12 17.87 3.46 -3.86
C LEU A 12 19.19 2.85 -3.39
N VAL A 13 19.36 1.54 -3.56
CA VAL A 13 20.57 0.81 -3.15
C VAL A 13 21.81 1.28 -3.92
N GLU A 14 21.67 1.62 -5.20
CA GLU A 14 22.76 2.19 -5.99
C GLU A 14 23.31 3.48 -5.36
N THR A 15 22.43 4.29 -4.77
CA THR A 15 22.81 5.59 -4.18
C THR A 15 23.20 5.47 -2.69
N THR A 16 22.52 4.62 -1.93
CA THR A 16 22.65 4.55 -0.46
C THR A 16 23.15 3.19 0.05
N GLY A 17 23.71 2.35 -0.82
CA GLY A 17 24.05 0.96 -0.50
C GLY A 17 25.01 0.79 0.68
N HIS A 18 25.84 1.79 0.98
CA HIS A 18 26.73 1.78 2.15
C HIS A 18 26.00 1.90 3.50
N TRP A 19 24.72 2.27 3.51
CA TRP A 19 23.85 2.24 4.70
C TRP A 19 22.91 1.04 4.74
N VAL A 20 22.77 0.30 3.64
CA VAL A 20 21.83 -0.82 3.53
C VAL A 20 22.53 -2.09 4.00
N THR A 21 22.10 -2.60 5.15
CA THR A 21 22.68 -3.82 5.75
C THR A 21 22.05 -5.09 5.21
N ASP A 22 20.78 -5.05 4.81
CA ASP A 22 20.05 -6.19 4.28
C ASP A 22 18.93 -5.74 3.31
N ARG A 23 18.47 -6.66 2.46
CA ARG A 23 17.37 -6.44 1.51
C ARG A 23 16.50 -7.70 1.41
N VAL A 24 15.25 -7.55 1.82
CA VAL A 24 14.26 -8.64 1.82
C VAL A 24 13.04 -8.28 0.98
N GLU A 25 12.52 -9.25 0.23
CA GLU A 25 11.27 -9.12 -0.51
C GLU A 25 10.10 -9.72 0.26
N HIS A 26 9.14 -8.89 0.67
CA HIS A 26 7.94 -9.36 1.37
C HIS A 26 6.72 -9.36 0.44
N ILE A 27 6.14 -10.54 0.20
CA ILE A 27 5.01 -10.70 -0.75
C ILE A 27 3.76 -9.90 -0.34
N LEU A 28 3.54 -9.73 0.96
CA LEU A 28 2.37 -9.01 1.49
C LEU A 28 2.47 -7.49 1.32
N LEU A 29 3.56 -6.95 0.76
CA LEU A 29 3.72 -5.52 0.43
C LEU A 29 3.31 -5.17 -1.01
N CYS A 30 2.70 -6.11 -1.76
CA CYS A 30 2.20 -5.83 -3.10
C CYS A 30 1.01 -4.86 -3.10
N GLU A 31 0.73 -4.23 -4.24
CA GLU A 31 -0.43 -3.34 -4.43
C GLU A 31 -1.74 -4.12 -4.30
N GLN A 32 -2.84 -3.40 -4.02
CA GLN A 32 -4.20 -3.94 -4.11
C GLN A 32 -4.39 -4.67 -5.45
N GLN A 33 -4.90 -5.90 -5.40
CA GLN A 33 -5.32 -6.59 -6.61
C GLN A 33 -6.63 -6.00 -7.12
N PHE A 34 -6.66 -5.47 -8.34
CA PHE A 34 -7.85 -4.86 -8.93
C PHE A 34 -8.78 -5.87 -9.62
N GLY A 35 -8.34 -7.12 -9.78
CA GLY A 35 -9.14 -8.21 -10.36
C GLY A 35 -9.59 -7.89 -11.78
N LEU A 36 -10.88 -8.07 -12.07
CA LEU A 36 -11.44 -7.77 -13.39
C LEU A 36 -11.31 -6.28 -13.80
N PHE A 37 -11.11 -5.38 -12.83
CA PHE A 37 -10.97 -3.95 -13.09
C PHE A 37 -9.53 -3.53 -13.41
N ASP A 38 -8.57 -4.45 -13.34
CA ASP A 38 -7.17 -4.13 -13.59
C ASP A 38 -6.94 -3.65 -15.03
N GLY A 39 -6.27 -2.51 -15.17
CA GLY A 39 -5.98 -1.89 -16.47
C GLY A 39 -7.19 -1.34 -17.22
N VAL A 40 -8.40 -1.34 -16.63
CA VAL A 40 -9.61 -0.80 -17.28
C VAL A 40 -9.87 0.61 -16.78
N PRO A 41 -10.01 1.60 -17.69
CA PRO A 41 -10.39 2.96 -17.30
C PRO A 41 -11.71 3.01 -16.52
N ASP A 42 -11.77 3.83 -15.47
CA ASP A 42 -12.91 3.93 -14.56
C ASP A 42 -14.24 4.21 -15.31
N ASP A 43 -14.19 5.03 -16.36
CA ASP A 43 -15.35 5.40 -17.20
C ASP A 43 -15.86 4.24 -18.08
N GLN A 44 -15.06 3.19 -18.26
CA GLN A 44 -15.42 2.01 -19.04
C GLN A 44 -15.90 0.83 -18.19
N LEU A 45 -15.75 0.88 -16.86
CA LEU A 45 -16.09 -0.24 -15.97
C LEU A 45 -17.56 -0.62 -16.07
N ALA A 46 -18.46 0.37 -16.05
CA ALA A 46 -19.90 0.14 -16.12
C ALA A 46 -20.35 -0.45 -17.48
N THR A 47 -19.61 -0.16 -18.56
CA THR A 47 -19.91 -0.69 -19.89
C THR A 47 -19.31 -2.07 -20.11
N ARG A 48 -18.07 -2.30 -19.66
CA ARG A 48 -17.37 -3.59 -19.88
C ARG A 48 -17.81 -4.68 -18.91
N PHE A 49 -18.14 -4.33 -17.67
CA PHE A 49 -18.50 -5.26 -16.60
C PHE A 49 -19.76 -4.78 -15.85
N PRO A 50 -20.92 -4.68 -16.51
CA PRO A 50 -22.09 -4.02 -15.93
C PRO A 50 -22.57 -4.67 -14.63
N ASN A 51 -22.56 -6.00 -14.55
CA ASN A 51 -23.04 -6.73 -13.38
C ASN A 51 -22.06 -6.60 -12.21
N GLU A 52 -20.77 -6.79 -12.49
CA GLU A 52 -19.71 -6.76 -11.49
C GLU A 52 -19.48 -5.34 -10.96
N PHE A 53 -19.54 -4.34 -11.85
CA PHE A 53 -19.52 -2.93 -11.47
C PHE A 53 -20.76 -2.55 -10.66
N GLY A 54 -21.95 -2.99 -11.05
CA GLY A 54 -23.17 -2.73 -10.28
C GLY A 54 -23.09 -3.27 -8.84
N TYR A 55 -22.55 -4.48 -8.67
CA TYR A 55 -22.34 -5.07 -7.35
C TYR A 55 -21.26 -4.33 -6.54
N TYR A 56 -20.12 -4.01 -7.16
CA TYR A 56 -19.04 -3.25 -6.52
C TYR A 56 -19.52 -1.85 -6.09
N ASP A 57 -20.22 -1.13 -6.97
CA ASP A 57 -20.69 0.23 -6.72
C ASP A 57 -21.77 0.25 -5.63
N SER A 58 -22.63 -0.77 -5.57
CA SER A 58 -23.56 -0.95 -4.45
C SER A 58 -22.82 -1.06 -3.12
N GLN A 59 -21.84 -1.96 -3.00
CA GLN A 59 -21.02 -2.08 -1.78
C GLN A 59 -20.33 -0.77 -1.42
N ARG A 60 -19.76 -0.09 -2.42
CA ARG A 60 -19.06 1.18 -2.23
C ARG A 60 -19.98 2.28 -1.69
N ARG A 61 -21.22 2.38 -2.19
CA ARG A 61 -22.19 3.39 -1.78
C ARG A 61 -22.76 3.16 -0.38
N PHE A 62 -23.06 1.90 -0.04
CA PHE A 62 -23.69 1.57 1.24
C PHE A 62 -22.70 1.28 2.37
N GLY A 63 -21.57 0.67 2.03
CA GLY A 63 -20.56 0.24 2.99
C GLY A 63 -19.31 1.13 3.03
N GLY A 64 -19.03 1.90 1.98
CA GLY A 64 -17.79 2.67 1.85
C GLY A 64 -16.74 1.98 0.97
N LYS A 65 -15.79 2.76 0.43
CA LYS A 65 -14.77 2.28 -0.51
C LYS A 65 -13.75 1.37 0.17
N PHE A 66 -13.54 1.54 1.47
CA PHE A 66 -12.63 0.72 2.26
C PHE A 66 -13.05 -0.76 2.25
N TRP A 67 -14.36 -1.01 2.36
CA TRP A 67 -14.94 -2.34 2.49
C TRP A 67 -15.29 -2.97 1.14
N ALA A 68 -15.59 -2.15 0.13
CA ALA A 68 -15.97 -2.64 -1.19
C ALA A 68 -14.86 -3.46 -1.86
N ARG A 69 -15.15 -4.73 -2.12
CA ARG A 69 -14.21 -5.65 -2.78
C ARG A 69 -14.36 -5.58 -4.29
N MET A 70 -13.26 -5.36 -4.99
CA MET A 70 -13.27 -5.41 -6.45
C MET A 70 -13.51 -6.85 -6.94
N PRO A 71 -14.22 -7.04 -8.07
CA PRO A 71 -14.53 -8.37 -8.60
C PRO A 71 -13.25 -9.17 -8.89
N GLN A 72 -13.11 -10.34 -8.26
CA GLN A 72 -11.88 -11.16 -8.29
C GLN A 72 -10.60 -10.44 -7.81
N GLY A 73 -10.73 -9.27 -7.18
CA GLY A 73 -9.65 -8.48 -6.61
C GLY A 73 -9.71 -8.47 -5.09
N GLU A 74 -9.10 -7.45 -4.47
CA GLU A 74 -9.09 -7.18 -3.04
C GLU A 74 -9.98 -5.99 -2.69
N SER A 75 -10.46 -5.91 -1.45
CA SER A 75 -10.88 -4.65 -0.82
C SER A 75 -9.69 -3.97 -0.13
N ARG A 76 -9.82 -2.71 0.30
CA ARG A 76 -8.77 -2.06 1.11
C ARG A 76 -8.64 -2.73 2.48
N PHE A 77 -9.77 -3.21 3.02
CA PHE A 77 -9.77 -4.07 4.20
C PHE A 77 -8.94 -5.35 4.02
N ASP A 78 -9.00 -5.99 2.86
CA ASP A 78 -8.17 -7.18 2.59
C ASP A 78 -6.68 -6.83 2.56
N VAL A 79 -6.30 -5.71 1.95
CA VAL A 79 -4.92 -5.19 1.98
C VAL A 79 -4.47 -4.92 3.42
N ALA A 80 -5.30 -4.28 4.23
CA ALA A 80 -4.99 -3.99 5.64
C ALA A 80 -4.73 -5.26 6.45
N LYS A 81 -5.56 -6.30 6.30
CA LYS A 81 -5.37 -7.60 6.98
C LYS A 81 -4.01 -8.22 6.65
N ARG A 82 -3.63 -8.30 5.38
CA ARG A 82 -2.36 -8.93 4.99
C ARG A 82 -1.15 -8.08 5.37
N ILE A 83 -1.27 -6.75 5.37
CA ILE A 83 -0.19 -5.88 5.81
C ILE A 83 0.06 -6.05 7.31
N HIS A 84 -0.99 -6.17 8.11
CA HIS A 84 -0.85 -6.47 9.53
C HIS A 84 -0.11 -7.80 9.79
N GLN A 85 -0.31 -8.82 8.95
CA GLN A 85 0.45 -10.07 9.04
C GLN A 85 1.95 -9.88 8.75
N ALA A 86 2.33 -8.92 7.89
CA ALA A 86 3.73 -8.61 7.62
C ALA A 86 4.45 -8.00 8.83
N PHE A 87 3.71 -7.37 9.76
CA PHE A 87 4.31 -6.73 10.93
C PHE A 87 5.04 -7.72 11.82
N GLY A 88 4.58 -8.97 11.89
CA GLY A 88 5.29 -10.00 12.65
C GLY A 88 6.73 -10.24 12.17
N THR A 89 7.01 -10.02 10.88
CA THR A 89 8.37 -10.08 10.34
C THR A 89 9.20 -8.91 10.85
N PHE A 90 8.69 -7.68 10.80
CA PHE A 90 9.42 -6.49 11.25
C PHE A 90 9.72 -6.53 12.76
N HIS A 91 8.79 -7.03 13.57
CA HIS A 91 9.02 -7.18 15.01
C HIS A 91 10.10 -8.24 15.29
N ARG A 92 10.09 -9.38 14.57
CA ARG A 92 11.17 -10.38 14.70
C ARG A 92 12.53 -9.83 14.25
N ASP A 93 12.58 -9.02 13.21
CA ASP A 93 13.83 -8.41 12.74
C ASP A 93 14.42 -7.45 13.80
N ASP A 94 13.60 -6.73 14.57
CA ASP A 94 14.08 -5.96 15.73
C ASP A 94 14.50 -6.88 16.88
N ASP A 95 13.63 -7.81 17.28
CA ASP A 95 13.85 -8.69 18.45
C ASP A 95 15.08 -9.61 18.29
N GLU A 96 15.27 -10.21 17.11
CA GLU A 96 16.30 -11.22 16.85
C GLU A 96 17.57 -10.63 16.23
N HIS A 97 17.46 -9.51 15.51
CA HIS A 97 18.57 -8.94 14.72
C HIS A 97 18.87 -7.47 15.03
N GLY A 98 18.08 -6.80 15.88
CA GLY A 98 18.26 -5.40 16.24
C GLY A 98 17.99 -4.42 15.09
N ILE A 99 17.24 -4.84 14.06
CA ILE A 99 16.95 -4.03 12.88
C ILE A 99 15.79 -3.07 13.18
N ARG A 100 16.13 -1.86 13.63
CA ARG A 100 15.15 -0.83 14.04
C ARG A 100 14.77 0.16 12.95
N ASN A 101 15.60 0.29 11.92
CA ASN A 101 15.40 1.24 10.84
C ASN A 101 15.11 0.47 9.55
N LEU A 102 13.91 0.67 9.01
CA LEU A 102 13.43 -0.02 7.82
C LEU A 102 13.07 1.00 6.73
N VAL A 103 13.53 0.74 5.51
CA VAL A 103 13.06 1.44 4.32
C VAL A 103 12.09 0.51 3.58
N ILE A 104 10.80 0.85 3.61
CA ILE A 104 9.75 0.03 3.00
C ILE A 104 9.33 0.63 1.66
N ILE A 105 9.55 -0.13 0.58
CA ILE A 105 9.20 0.29 -0.78
C ILE A 105 7.96 -0.50 -1.21
N CYS A 106 6.84 0.22 -1.41
CA CYS A 106 5.55 -0.40 -1.73
C CYS A 106 4.73 0.42 -2.72
N HIS A 107 3.41 0.50 -2.51
CA HIS A 107 2.44 1.07 -3.45
C HIS A 107 1.40 1.93 -2.75
N GLY A 108 0.52 2.60 -3.49
CA GLY A 108 -0.33 3.65 -2.96
C GLY A 108 -1.33 3.14 -1.92
N VAL A 109 -2.09 2.09 -2.24
CA VAL A 109 -3.06 1.52 -1.29
C VAL A 109 -2.34 0.83 -0.13
N THR A 110 -1.25 0.12 -0.45
CA THR A 110 -0.41 -0.58 0.53
C THR A 110 0.21 0.35 1.56
N LEU A 111 0.76 1.51 1.15
CA LEU A 111 1.36 2.49 2.05
C LEU A 111 0.33 3.05 3.02
N ARG A 112 -0.85 3.43 2.50
CA ARG A 112 -1.95 3.91 3.36
C ARG A 112 -2.42 2.84 4.33
N ALA A 113 -2.49 1.58 3.90
CA ALA A 113 -2.89 0.46 4.75
C ALA A 113 -1.84 0.21 5.84
N PHE A 114 -0.56 0.31 5.48
CA PHE A 114 0.56 0.23 6.41
C PHE A 114 0.45 1.30 7.49
N VAL A 115 0.36 2.58 7.12
CA VAL A 115 0.28 3.69 8.07
C VAL A 115 -0.94 3.53 8.98
N MET A 116 -2.10 3.25 8.40
CA MET A 116 -3.34 3.05 9.17
C MET A 116 -3.18 1.93 10.20
N MET A 117 -2.68 0.76 9.78
CA MET A 117 -2.56 -0.39 10.67
C MET A 117 -1.44 -0.23 11.70
N TRP A 118 -0.33 0.39 11.33
CA TRP A 118 0.82 0.57 12.22
C TRP A 118 0.57 1.66 13.27
N CYS A 119 -0.13 2.74 12.90
CA CYS A 119 -0.44 3.84 13.79
C CYS A 119 -1.85 3.74 14.43
N HIS A 120 -2.51 2.58 14.30
CA HIS A 120 -3.86 2.33 14.85
C HIS A 120 -4.91 3.39 14.45
N LEU A 121 -4.87 3.83 13.20
CA LEU A 121 -5.81 4.82 12.65
C LEU A 121 -7.09 4.14 12.16
N SER A 122 -8.14 4.93 12.00
CA SER A 122 -9.45 4.41 11.59
C SER A 122 -9.59 4.23 10.07
N PRO A 123 -10.55 3.41 9.59
CA PRO A 123 -10.88 3.33 8.17
C PRO A 123 -11.26 4.68 7.54
N GLU A 124 -11.87 5.59 8.31
CA GLU A 124 -12.21 6.95 7.85
C GLU A 124 -10.95 7.77 7.57
N TRP A 125 -9.91 7.64 8.40
CA TRP A 125 -8.59 8.23 8.10
C TRP A 125 -8.06 7.67 6.79
N PHE A 126 -8.14 6.34 6.61
CA PHE A 126 -7.70 5.73 5.36
C PHE A 126 -8.44 6.35 4.19
N GLU A 127 -9.77 6.44 4.21
CA GLU A 127 -10.55 6.99 3.10
C GLU A 127 -10.25 8.47 2.81
N ALA A 128 -9.99 9.26 3.85
CA ALA A 128 -9.62 10.67 3.73
C ALA A 128 -8.19 10.88 3.21
N GLU A 129 -7.27 9.97 3.50
CA GLU A 129 -5.88 10.06 3.04
C GLU A 129 -5.81 9.90 1.52
N PRO A 130 -5.23 10.87 0.77
CA PRO A 130 -5.07 10.74 -0.67
C PRO A 130 -4.06 9.64 -1.02
N ASN A 131 -4.15 9.12 -2.23
CA ASN A 131 -3.05 8.28 -2.73
C ASN A 131 -1.78 9.15 -2.87
N PRO A 132 -0.61 8.66 -2.41
CA PRO A 132 0.63 9.38 -2.60
C PRO A 132 0.95 9.58 -4.08
N ASN A 133 1.71 10.63 -4.37
CA ASN A 133 2.39 10.80 -5.64
C ASN A 133 3.46 9.72 -5.84
N ASN A 134 3.97 9.62 -7.06
CA ASN A 134 4.99 8.63 -7.37
C ASN A 134 6.28 8.93 -6.60
N CYS A 135 6.86 7.90 -5.97
CA CYS A 135 8.09 8.02 -5.17
C CYS A 135 8.01 8.96 -3.95
N ALA A 136 6.80 9.27 -3.45
CA ALA A 136 6.68 10.00 -2.18
C ALA A 136 7.33 9.21 -1.03
N VAL A 137 7.93 9.93 -0.07
CA VAL A 137 8.61 9.34 1.10
C VAL A 137 7.89 9.81 2.36
N ARG A 138 7.41 8.86 3.16
CA ARG A 138 6.71 9.12 4.43
C ARG A 138 7.52 8.56 5.59
N LEU A 139 7.58 9.30 6.69
CA LEU A 139 8.30 8.88 7.90
C LEU A 139 7.30 8.44 8.97
N ILE A 140 7.55 7.26 9.55
CA ILE A 140 6.96 6.82 10.80
C ILE A 140 8.09 6.70 11.80
N GLU A 141 7.93 7.32 12.96
CA GLU A 141 8.93 7.35 14.01
C GLU A 141 8.27 7.04 15.34
N ASN A 142 8.78 6.03 16.07
CA ASN A 142 8.27 5.62 17.38
C ASN A 142 6.75 5.38 17.39
N GLY A 143 6.24 4.69 16.36
CA GLY A 143 4.80 4.40 16.19
C GLY A 143 3.94 5.60 15.76
N THR A 144 4.54 6.77 15.56
CA THR A 144 3.83 8.00 15.17
C THR A 144 4.12 8.33 13.72
N ASP A 145 3.07 8.58 12.95
CA ASP A 145 3.18 9.11 11.59
C ASP A 145 3.65 10.57 11.60
N ARG A 146 4.77 10.85 10.94
CA ARG A 146 5.37 12.19 10.79
C ARG A 146 5.02 12.85 9.46
N GLY A 147 4.24 12.17 8.61
CA GLY A 147 3.86 12.67 7.29
C GLY A 147 4.96 12.51 6.24
N TYR A 148 4.75 13.17 5.09
CA TYR A 148 5.66 13.07 3.96
C TYR A 148 6.90 13.95 4.17
N LEU A 149 8.08 13.33 4.08
CA LEU A 149 9.37 14.04 3.98
C LEU A 149 9.61 14.53 2.55
N PHE A 150 9.02 13.83 1.58
CA PHE A 150 9.05 14.18 0.16
C PHE A 150 7.69 13.86 -0.44
N ASP A 151 7.04 14.88 -1.01
CA ASP A 151 5.68 14.78 -1.55
C ASP A 151 5.59 13.95 -2.83
N GLY A 152 6.71 13.50 -3.40
CA GLY A 152 6.75 12.69 -4.61
C GLY A 152 6.67 13.51 -5.90
N PHE A 153 6.77 12.81 -7.02
CA PHE A 153 6.65 13.38 -8.35
C PHE A 153 5.19 13.37 -8.81
N PRO A 154 4.67 14.50 -9.31
CA PRO A 154 3.29 14.58 -9.77
C PRO A 154 3.04 13.57 -10.89
N ARG A 155 1.82 13.02 -10.91
CA ARG A 155 1.38 12.16 -12.00
C ARG A 155 1.32 13.02 -13.27
N ARG A 156 1.98 12.56 -14.34
CA ARG A 156 1.86 13.15 -15.68
C ARG A 156 0.47 12.88 -16.23
#